data_AF-A0A957HFH2-F1
#
_entry.id   AF-A0A957HFH2-F1
#
_cell.length_a   1.000
_cell.length_b   1.000
_cell.length_c   1.000
_cell.angle_alpha   90.00
_cell.angle_beta   90.00
_cell.angle_gamma   90.00
#
_symmetry.space_group_name_H-M   'P 1'
#
loop_
_entity.id
_entity.type
_entity.pdbx_description
1 polymer ?
#
loop_
_entity_poly.entity_id
_entity_poly.type
_entity_poly.pdbx_seq_one_letter_code
_entity_poly.pdbx_strand_id
1 'polypeptide(L)'
;RNLQQELSGKSFEAILEESHQAWNELLGHIQIDTQDNDRRRTFYSALYRTLLFPRQWHEYAEGGRQVHFSPYDGKVHHGVLYTDNGFWDTSRTVYPLLSLLFPQRLSEILNGWLNAYLEGGWMPKWASPGYRDCMIGTHTDVIFADACVKDIPGVDWQLAYEAGFKNATQTGMRTGHFGRLGLAEYLQCGYVPEDRVLHGASRTLDFAYNDFCVGKIASHLGHEDVAADLFARAQNYRNVYDSSVGFMRGRLYDGSWESPFSATRWGGPFVEGSAWQHLFDVPHDIPGLIDLLGGKSAFVQRLDEMMATEPTYEIGSYPYEIHEMTEMAAVDFGQYAHSNQPVHHALYLYSYADAPWKTQQHVRRVLNELYTPDTL
;
A
#
# COMPACT_ATOMS: atom_id res chain seq x y z
N ARG A 1 -10.49 32.08 -12.88
CA ARG A 1 -9.78 32.70 -11.74
C ARG A 1 -8.35 32.18 -11.67
N ASN A 2 -8.16 30.86 -11.71
CA ASN A 2 -6.83 30.21 -11.71
C ASN A 2 -5.90 30.79 -12.78
N LEU A 3 -6.37 30.93 -14.04
CA LEU A 3 -5.60 31.63 -15.09
C LEU A 3 -5.09 33.03 -14.68
N GLN A 4 -5.91 33.81 -13.97
CA GLN A 4 -5.53 35.15 -13.52
C GLN A 4 -4.57 35.09 -12.32
N GLN A 5 -4.78 34.18 -11.38
CA GLN A 5 -3.96 34.06 -10.17
C GLN A 5 -2.58 33.46 -10.46
N GLU A 6 -2.52 32.47 -11.36
CA GLU A 6 -1.32 31.67 -11.59
C GLU A 6 -0.44 32.24 -12.71
N LEU A 7 -1.06 32.78 -13.78
CA LEU A 7 -0.34 33.11 -15.03
C LEU A 7 -0.40 34.59 -15.44
N SER A 8 -1.25 35.42 -14.82
CA SER A 8 -1.45 36.80 -15.28
C SER A 8 -0.16 37.63 -15.20
N GLY A 9 0.22 38.24 -16.33
CA GLY A 9 1.40 39.09 -16.43
C GLY A 9 2.74 38.35 -16.52
N LYS A 10 2.75 37.01 -16.54
CA LYS A 10 3.97 36.20 -16.64
C LYS A 10 4.26 35.80 -18.09
N SER A 11 5.54 35.85 -18.49
CA SER A 11 5.99 35.25 -19.74
C SER A 11 6.19 33.74 -19.59
N PHE A 12 6.37 33.04 -20.71
CA PHE A 12 6.71 31.61 -20.69
C PHE A 12 8.00 31.36 -19.90
N GLU A 13 9.03 32.18 -20.11
CA GLU A 13 10.34 32.05 -19.46
C GLU A 13 10.24 32.25 -17.94
N ALA A 14 9.39 33.18 -17.50
CA ALA A 14 9.14 33.39 -16.07
C ALA A 14 8.48 32.14 -15.44
N ILE A 15 7.46 31.57 -16.11
CA ILE A 15 6.79 30.35 -15.63
C ILE A 15 7.75 29.16 -15.62
N LEU A 16 8.60 29.04 -16.64
CA LEU A 16 9.61 27.99 -16.73
C LEU A 16 10.58 28.08 -15.56
N GLU A 17 11.12 29.27 -15.27
CA GLU A 17 12.05 29.47 -14.16
C GLU A 17 11.39 29.22 -12.79
N GLU A 18 10.18 29.74 -12.56
CA GLU A 18 9.42 29.47 -11.34
C GLU A 18 9.18 27.97 -11.14
N SER A 19 8.85 27.24 -12.21
CA SER A 19 8.65 25.79 -12.17
C SER A 19 9.96 25.04 -11.87
N HIS A 20 11.08 25.47 -12.46
CA HIS A 20 12.40 24.93 -12.17
C HIS A 20 12.79 25.13 -10.71
N GLN A 21 12.53 26.30 -10.14
CA GLN A 21 12.81 26.60 -8.75
C GLN A 21 11.95 25.74 -7.82
N ALA A 22 10.64 25.64 -8.07
CA ALA A 22 9.74 24.81 -7.27
C ALA A 22 10.17 23.33 -7.25
N TRP A 23 10.57 22.78 -8.40
CA TRP A 23 11.10 21.41 -8.45
C TRP A 23 12.43 21.25 -7.72
N ASN A 24 13.36 22.20 -7.88
CA ASN A 24 14.64 22.14 -7.18
C ASN A 24 14.49 22.25 -5.66
N GLU A 25 13.52 23.04 -5.16
CA GLU A 25 13.19 23.10 -3.74
C GLU A 25 12.70 21.74 -3.22
N LEU A 26 11.75 21.11 -3.92
CA LEU A 26 11.21 19.81 -3.54
C LEU A 26 12.27 18.69 -3.62
N LEU A 27 12.95 18.57 -4.76
CA LEU A 27 13.95 17.53 -4.99
C LEU A 27 15.20 17.74 -4.12
N GLY A 28 15.53 18.99 -3.79
CA GLY A 28 16.67 19.35 -2.95
C GLY A 28 16.57 18.93 -1.48
N HIS A 29 15.41 18.38 -1.05
CA HIS A 29 15.25 17.80 0.29
C HIS A 29 16.14 16.57 0.51
N ILE A 30 16.53 15.88 -0.57
CA ILE A 30 17.55 14.83 -0.50
C ILE A 30 18.71 15.19 -1.42
N GLN A 31 19.90 15.28 -0.84
CA GLN A 31 21.14 15.46 -1.58
C GLN A 31 21.90 14.14 -1.62
N ILE A 32 22.11 13.62 -2.82
CA ILE A 32 22.95 12.43 -3.04
C ILE A 32 24.32 12.82 -3.56
N ASP A 33 25.38 12.24 -2.98
CA ASP A 33 26.75 12.34 -3.49
C ASP A 33 27.09 11.06 -4.28
N THR A 34 27.22 11.22 -5.59
CA THR A 34 27.59 10.14 -6.52
C THR A 34 28.33 10.74 -7.71
N GLN A 35 29.33 10.04 -8.22
CA GLN A 35 30.01 10.39 -9.48
C GLN A 35 29.33 9.75 -10.70
N ASP A 36 28.38 8.83 -10.46
CA ASP A 36 27.61 8.14 -11.49
C ASP A 36 26.39 8.97 -11.89
N ASN A 37 26.38 9.47 -13.12
CA ASN A 37 25.32 10.30 -13.66
C ASN A 37 24.01 9.53 -13.86
N ASP A 38 24.06 8.25 -14.20
CA ASP A 38 22.86 7.45 -14.43
C ASP A 38 22.15 7.16 -13.11
N ARG A 39 22.91 6.83 -12.06
CA ARG A 39 22.37 6.75 -10.70
C ARG A 39 21.74 8.06 -10.25
N ARG A 40 22.36 9.20 -10.57
CA ARG A 40 21.80 10.51 -10.23
C ARG A 40 20.47 10.75 -10.96
N ARG A 41 20.40 10.44 -12.26
CA ARG A 41 19.19 10.58 -13.08
C ARG A 41 18.08 9.65 -12.57
N THR A 42 18.36 8.37 -12.39
CA THR A 42 17.44 7.39 -11.81
C THR A 42 16.87 7.87 -10.47
N PHE A 43 17.73 8.31 -9.55
CA PHE A 43 17.31 8.76 -8.22
C PHE A 43 16.37 9.96 -8.27
N TYR A 44 16.74 11.04 -8.95
CA TYR A 44 15.90 12.24 -9.00
C TYR A 44 14.66 12.06 -9.88
N SER A 45 14.71 11.21 -10.92
CA SER A 45 13.51 10.81 -11.67
C SER A 45 12.53 10.05 -10.78
N ALA A 46 13.01 9.07 -10.00
CA ALA A 46 12.16 8.34 -9.06
C ALA A 46 11.59 9.27 -7.98
N LEU A 47 12.41 10.14 -7.38
CA LEU A 47 11.95 11.12 -6.40
C LEU A 47 10.88 12.04 -7.00
N TYR A 48 11.08 12.56 -8.21
CA TYR A 48 10.07 13.32 -8.95
C TYR A 48 8.75 12.55 -9.05
N ARG A 49 8.76 11.27 -9.44
CA ARG A 49 7.55 10.43 -9.54
C ARG A 49 6.80 10.31 -8.22
N THR A 50 7.51 10.21 -7.10
CA THR A 50 6.88 10.11 -5.76
C THR A 50 6.16 11.38 -5.33
N LEU A 51 6.41 12.52 -5.98
CA LEU A 51 5.87 13.83 -5.61
C LEU A 51 4.71 14.29 -6.52
N LEU A 52 4.27 13.44 -7.45
CA LEU A 52 3.16 13.75 -8.35
C LEU A 52 1.78 13.40 -7.76
N PHE A 53 1.70 12.33 -6.96
CA PHE A 53 0.45 11.76 -6.48
C PHE A 53 0.45 11.57 -4.94
N PRO A 54 -0.72 11.70 -4.28
CA PRO A 54 -2.00 12.13 -4.84
C PRO A 54 -1.95 13.60 -5.28
N ARG A 55 -2.69 13.95 -6.33
CA ARG A 55 -2.70 15.35 -6.78
C ARG A 55 -3.70 16.18 -6.01
N GLN A 56 -3.40 17.48 -5.92
CA GLN A 56 -4.33 18.47 -5.39
C GLN A 56 -5.60 18.50 -6.25
N TRP A 57 -6.77 18.41 -5.60
CA TRP A 57 -8.09 18.48 -6.24
C TRP A 57 -8.91 19.71 -5.80
N HIS A 58 -8.36 20.52 -4.90
CA HIS A 58 -8.95 21.78 -4.47
C HIS A 58 -8.39 22.98 -5.26
N GLU A 59 -9.21 24.02 -5.33
CA GLU A 59 -8.95 25.31 -5.96
C GLU A 59 -9.07 26.45 -4.93
N TYR A 60 -8.72 27.66 -5.33
CA TYR A 60 -8.80 28.85 -4.47
C TYR A 60 -9.95 29.77 -4.90
N ALA A 61 -10.92 29.93 -4.00
CA ALA A 61 -12.00 30.90 -4.15
C ALA A 61 -11.51 32.33 -3.87
N GLU A 62 -12.44 33.29 -3.96
CA GLU A 62 -12.18 34.68 -3.61
C GLU A 62 -11.76 34.81 -2.13
N GLY A 63 -10.76 35.65 -1.86
CA GLY A 63 -10.13 35.76 -0.54
C GLY A 63 -9.17 34.62 -0.19
N GLY A 64 -8.78 33.76 -1.15
CA GLY A 64 -7.77 32.71 -0.97
C GLY A 64 -8.27 31.47 -0.22
N ARG A 65 -9.59 31.32 -0.07
CA ARG A 65 -10.18 30.16 0.62
C ARG A 65 -10.11 28.92 -0.27
N GLN A 66 -9.60 27.82 0.27
CA GLN A 66 -9.61 26.52 -0.41
C GLN A 66 -11.05 26.00 -0.54
N VAL A 67 -11.42 25.57 -1.75
CA VAL A 67 -12.70 24.96 -2.10
C VAL A 67 -12.47 23.82 -3.06
N HIS A 68 -13.33 22.81 -3.08
CA HIS A 68 -13.21 21.70 -4.03
C HIS A 68 -14.57 21.20 -4.47
N PHE A 69 -14.63 20.65 -5.69
CA PHE A 69 -15.78 19.86 -6.15
C PHE A 69 -15.59 18.42 -5.67
N SER A 70 -16.50 17.94 -4.84
CA SER A 70 -16.47 16.57 -4.33
C SER A 70 -16.86 15.59 -5.43
N PRO A 71 -15.95 14.66 -5.81
CA PRO A 71 -16.30 13.57 -6.70
C PRO A 71 -17.11 12.47 -5.98
N TYR A 72 -17.40 12.65 -4.69
CA TYR A 72 -18.12 11.68 -3.86
C TYR A 72 -19.60 12.01 -3.71
N ASP A 73 -19.95 13.31 -3.59
CA ASP A 73 -21.34 13.76 -3.43
C ASP A 73 -21.81 14.76 -4.51
N GLY A 74 -20.92 15.19 -5.40
CA GLY A 74 -21.23 16.09 -6.51
C GLY A 74 -21.46 17.55 -6.13
N LYS A 75 -21.04 17.98 -4.93
CA LYS A 75 -21.19 19.37 -4.45
C LYS A 75 -19.84 20.07 -4.31
N VAL A 76 -19.89 21.38 -4.13
CA VAL A 76 -18.71 22.19 -3.77
C VAL A 76 -18.64 22.34 -2.26
N HIS A 77 -17.50 22.00 -1.67
CA HIS A 77 -17.22 22.11 -0.25
C HIS A 77 -16.05 23.07 0.02
N HIS A 78 -15.93 23.49 1.27
CA HIS A 78 -14.77 24.23 1.76
C HIS A 78 -13.67 23.28 2.21
N GLY A 79 -12.42 23.70 2.04
CA GLY A 79 -11.25 22.94 2.46
C GLY A 79 -10.56 22.20 1.32
N VAL A 80 -9.57 21.40 1.71
CA VAL A 80 -8.71 20.67 0.79
C VAL A 80 -9.33 19.35 0.37
N LEU A 81 -8.99 18.90 -0.84
CA LEU A 81 -9.24 17.54 -1.29
C LEU A 81 -8.10 17.11 -2.20
N TYR A 82 -7.83 15.81 -2.21
CA TYR A 82 -6.80 15.14 -3.00
C TYR A 82 -7.43 13.93 -3.70
N THR A 83 -6.85 13.51 -4.82
CA THR A 83 -7.34 12.35 -5.57
C THR A 83 -6.24 11.69 -6.44
N ASP A 84 -6.61 10.69 -7.24
CA ASP A 84 -5.75 9.91 -8.13
C ASP A 84 -4.68 9.13 -7.35
N ASN A 85 -5.16 8.23 -6.48
CA ASN A 85 -4.30 7.40 -5.63
C ASN A 85 -4.93 6.06 -5.28
N GLY A 86 -4.13 5.00 -5.35
CA GLY A 86 -4.40 3.68 -4.78
C GLY A 86 -3.60 3.44 -3.52
N PHE A 87 -4.27 3.25 -2.38
CA PHE A 87 -3.56 3.08 -1.11
C PHE A 87 -2.88 1.71 -0.99
N TRP A 88 -3.38 0.69 -1.70
CA TRP A 88 -2.72 -0.62 -1.77
C TRP A 88 -1.29 -0.51 -2.33
N ASP A 89 -1.07 0.46 -3.22
CA ASP A 89 0.24 0.79 -3.79
C ASP A 89 1.04 1.71 -2.85
N THR A 90 0.49 2.89 -2.56
CA THR A 90 1.27 4.02 -2.06
C THR A 90 1.47 4.02 -0.55
N SER A 91 0.67 3.24 0.20
CA SER A 91 0.84 3.13 1.66
C SER A 91 2.17 2.49 2.07
N ARG A 92 2.77 1.71 1.18
CA ARG A 92 4.00 0.94 1.44
C ARG A 92 5.24 1.84 1.50
N THR A 93 5.31 2.88 0.67
CA THR A 93 6.54 3.68 0.48
C THR A 93 6.30 5.18 0.28
N VAL A 94 5.32 5.59 -0.53
CA VAL A 94 5.10 7.01 -0.85
C VAL A 94 4.63 7.80 0.38
N TYR A 95 3.59 7.33 1.07
CA TYR A 95 3.11 8.02 2.29
C TYR A 95 4.16 8.02 3.41
N PRO A 96 4.87 6.89 3.68
CA PRO A 96 6.03 6.91 4.57
C PRO A 96 7.10 7.92 4.17
N LEU A 97 7.42 8.06 2.88
CA LEU A 97 8.37 9.07 2.41
C LEU A 97 7.87 10.50 2.70
N LEU A 98 6.60 10.79 2.42
CA LEU A 98 5.98 12.08 2.73
C LEU A 98 6.00 12.39 4.24
N SER A 99 5.81 11.38 5.09
CA SER A 99 5.87 11.56 6.54
C SER A 99 7.25 12.00 7.05
N LEU A 100 8.31 11.58 6.35
CA LEU A 100 9.70 11.89 6.71
C LEU A 100 10.13 13.25 6.15
N LEU A 101 9.75 13.55 4.91
CA LEU A 101 10.28 14.70 4.18
C LEU A 101 9.34 15.90 4.16
N PHE A 102 8.02 15.66 4.16
CA PHE A 102 7.00 16.68 3.92
C PHE A 102 5.82 16.56 4.91
N PRO A 103 6.05 16.54 6.24
CA PRO A 103 5.00 16.25 7.22
C PRO A 103 3.82 17.24 7.19
N GLN A 104 4.04 18.51 6.89
CA GLN A 104 2.95 19.50 6.75
C GLN A 104 2.10 19.22 5.49
N ARG A 105 2.74 18.86 4.37
CA ARG A 105 2.02 18.48 3.15
C ARG A 105 1.24 17.19 3.37
N LEU A 106 1.82 16.21 4.08
CA LEU A 106 1.13 14.99 4.45
C LEU A 106 -0.12 15.30 5.30
N SER A 107 -0.02 16.18 6.29
CA SER A 107 -1.17 16.61 7.10
C SER A 107 -2.29 17.19 6.24
N GLU A 108 -1.97 18.04 5.26
CA GLU A 108 -2.97 18.58 4.32
C GLU A 108 -3.62 17.47 3.48
N ILE A 109 -2.82 16.53 2.97
CA ILE A 109 -3.30 15.38 2.19
C ILE A 109 -4.26 14.52 3.03
N LEU A 110 -3.89 14.18 4.27
CA LEU A 110 -4.70 13.36 5.17
C LEU A 110 -6.04 14.03 5.50
N ASN A 111 -6.04 15.35 5.75
CA ASN A 111 -7.28 16.10 5.92
C ASN A 111 -8.16 16.12 4.65
N GLY A 112 -7.55 16.09 3.46
CA GLY A 112 -8.28 15.87 2.22
C GLY A 112 -8.98 14.52 2.17
N TRP A 113 -8.35 13.45 2.63
CA TRP A 113 -8.98 12.13 2.71
C TRP A 113 -10.07 12.06 3.79
N LEU A 114 -9.92 12.79 4.90
CA LEU A 114 -10.98 12.93 5.89
C LEU A 114 -12.21 13.65 5.32
N ASN A 115 -12.01 14.67 4.47
CA ASN A 115 -13.11 15.29 3.72
C ASN A 115 -13.78 14.29 2.76
N ALA A 116 -13.01 13.47 2.05
CA ALA A 116 -13.55 12.38 1.23
C ALA A 116 -14.45 11.42 2.04
N TYR A 117 -14.06 11.10 3.28
CA TYR A 117 -14.88 10.30 4.19
C TYR A 117 -16.18 11.02 4.61
N LEU A 118 -16.11 12.30 4.97
CA LEU A 118 -17.29 13.08 5.35
C LEU A 118 -18.30 13.22 4.20
N GLU A 119 -17.82 13.36 2.97
CA GLU A 119 -18.63 13.60 1.79
C GLU A 119 -19.16 12.31 1.17
N GLY A 120 -18.32 11.27 1.11
CA GLY A 120 -18.65 9.98 0.49
C GLY A 120 -19.13 8.93 1.47
N GLY A 121 -19.05 9.18 2.78
CA GLY A 121 -19.39 8.25 3.86
C GLY A 121 -18.40 7.11 4.07
N TRP A 122 -17.36 6.95 3.24
CA TRP A 122 -16.33 5.92 3.34
C TRP A 122 -14.97 6.47 2.93
N MET A 123 -13.90 5.92 3.49
CA MET A 123 -12.57 6.18 2.96
C MET A 123 -12.42 5.47 1.60
N PRO A 124 -11.89 6.13 0.55
CA PRO A 124 -11.61 5.47 -0.71
C PRO A 124 -10.49 4.43 -0.54
N LYS A 125 -10.57 3.30 -1.26
CA LYS A 125 -9.43 2.37 -1.42
C LYS A 125 -8.56 2.77 -2.61
N TRP A 126 -9.23 3.22 -3.66
CA TRP A 126 -8.65 3.74 -4.88
C TRP A 126 -9.54 4.90 -5.33
N ALA A 127 -8.94 6.06 -5.57
CA ALA A 127 -9.66 7.28 -5.94
C ALA A 127 -9.22 7.78 -7.31
N SER A 128 -10.15 7.97 -8.26
CA SER A 128 -9.90 8.70 -9.52
C SER A 128 -11.18 9.10 -10.25
N PRO A 129 -11.66 10.36 -10.08
CA PRO A 129 -11.38 11.19 -8.92
C PRO A 129 -12.17 10.73 -7.67
N GLY A 130 -13.28 10.01 -7.85
CA GLY A 130 -14.09 9.42 -6.79
C GLY A 130 -13.77 7.94 -6.57
N TYR A 131 -14.67 7.19 -5.92
CA TYR A 131 -14.46 5.76 -5.67
C TYR A 131 -14.24 4.95 -6.95
N ARG A 132 -13.24 4.07 -6.93
CA ARG A 132 -12.97 3.09 -7.98
C ARG A 132 -12.81 1.71 -7.36
N ASP A 133 -13.43 0.70 -7.96
CA ASP A 133 -13.16 -0.70 -7.65
C ASP A 133 -11.84 -1.12 -8.28
N CYS A 134 -10.76 -0.85 -7.56
CA CYS A 134 -9.42 -1.28 -7.93
C CYS A 134 -8.69 -1.66 -6.64
N MET A 135 -8.06 -2.82 -6.67
CA MET A 135 -7.30 -3.41 -5.56
C MET A 135 -8.10 -3.68 -4.27
N ILE A 136 -7.41 -4.30 -3.32
CA ILE A 136 -7.97 -4.88 -2.09
C ILE A 136 -7.47 -4.14 -0.84
N GLY A 137 -7.97 -4.56 0.34
CA GLY A 137 -7.64 -3.93 1.62
C GLY A 137 -8.20 -2.51 1.80
N THR A 138 -8.17 -2.00 3.02
CA THR A 138 -8.49 -0.60 3.35
C THR A 138 -7.21 0.12 3.80
N HIS A 139 -6.22 0.16 2.90
CA HIS A 139 -4.88 0.71 3.19
C HIS A 139 -4.83 2.21 3.52
N THR A 140 -5.98 2.91 3.49
CA THR A 140 -6.13 4.19 4.19
C THR A 140 -5.84 4.04 5.69
N ASP A 141 -6.27 2.93 6.29
CA ASP A 141 -5.98 2.58 7.68
C ASP A 141 -4.45 2.61 7.96
N VAL A 142 -3.66 2.13 6.99
CA VAL A 142 -2.18 2.06 7.08
C VAL A 142 -1.55 3.44 7.08
N ILE A 143 -1.93 4.32 6.15
CA ILE A 143 -1.33 5.66 6.06
C ILE A 143 -1.67 6.53 7.27
N PHE A 144 -2.88 6.38 7.82
CA PHE A 144 -3.27 7.11 9.03
C PHE A 144 -2.56 6.56 10.25
N ALA A 145 -2.41 5.24 10.37
CA ALA A 145 -1.66 4.64 11.48
C ALA A 145 -0.18 5.05 11.45
N ASP A 146 0.47 5.03 10.28
CA ASP A 146 1.85 5.47 10.10
C ASP A 146 2.03 6.95 10.50
N ALA A 147 1.13 7.82 10.03
CA ALA A 147 1.14 9.23 10.40
C ALA A 147 0.83 9.47 11.89
N CYS A 148 -0.05 8.67 12.48
CA CYS A 148 -0.45 8.76 13.89
C CYS A 148 0.71 8.41 14.82
N VAL A 149 1.41 7.30 14.57
CA VAL A 149 2.61 6.95 15.35
C VAL A 149 3.81 7.87 15.04
N LYS A 150 3.75 8.54 13.88
CA LYS A 150 4.53 9.71 13.42
C LYS A 150 4.34 11.00 14.22
N ASP A 151 3.26 11.10 15.01
CA ASP A 151 2.78 12.37 15.59
C ASP A 151 2.64 13.50 14.55
N ILE A 152 2.17 13.18 13.33
CA ILE A 152 1.97 14.18 12.27
C ILE A 152 0.92 15.21 12.75
N PRO A 153 1.24 16.51 12.80
CA PRO A 153 0.37 17.49 13.44
C PRO A 153 -0.86 17.82 12.60
N GLY A 154 -1.95 18.25 13.25
CA GLY A 154 -3.11 18.85 12.58
C GLY A 154 -4.04 17.88 11.86
N VAL A 155 -3.93 16.59 12.14
CA VAL A 155 -4.87 15.55 11.66
C VAL A 155 -5.95 15.33 12.70
N ASP A 156 -7.21 15.25 12.28
CA ASP A 156 -8.32 14.84 13.15
C ASP A 156 -8.27 13.32 13.38
N TRP A 157 -7.56 12.92 14.44
CA TRP A 157 -7.38 11.51 14.79
C TRP A 157 -8.68 10.83 15.19
N GLN A 158 -9.63 11.57 15.79
CA GLN A 158 -10.93 11.02 16.15
C GLN A 158 -11.70 10.64 14.89
N LEU A 159 -11.75 11.52 13.90
CA LEU A 159 -12.39 11.23 12.62
C LEU A 159 -11.67 10.12 11.83
N ALA A 160 -10.34 10.09 11.89
CA ALA A 160 -9.55 9.00 11.28
C ALA A 160 -9.86 7.63 11.93
N TYR A 161 -9.98 7.59 13.26
CA TYR A 161 -10.41 6.40 13.99
C TYR A 161 -11.83 5.98 13.61
N GLU A 162 -12.78 6.91 13.56
CA GLU A 162 -14.16 6.60 13.15
C GLU A 162 -14.20 5.97 11.75
N ALA A 163 -13.45 6.51 10.80
CA ALA A 163 -13.36 5.98 9.45
C ALA A 163 -12.72 4.58 9.40
N GLY A 164 -11.60 4.38 10.10
CA GLY A 164 -10.91 3.08 10.16
C GLY A 164 -11.70 2.02 10.92
N PHE A 165 -12.31 2.38 12.03
CA PHE A 165 -13.19 1.50 12.80
C PHE A 165 -14.41 1.08 11.98
N LYS A 166 -14.97 1.99 11.17
CA LYS A 166 -16.02 1.65 10.19
C LYS A 166 -15.55 0.62 9.16
N ASN A 167 -14.35 0.79 8.57
CA ASN A 167 -13.76 -0.21 7.67
C ASN A 167 -13.65 -1.60 8.33
N ALA A 168 -13.27 -1.61 9.61
CA ALA A 168 -13.06 -2.80 10.42
C ALA A 168 -14.35 -3.50 10.91
N THR A 169 -15.52 -2.86 10.84
CA THR A 169 -16.74 -3.37 11.52
C THR A 169 -18.02 -3.31 10.69
N GLN A 170 -18.08 -2.50 9.64
CA GLN A 170 -19.27 -2.35 8.81
C GLN A 170 -19.00 -2.88 7.40
N THR A 171 -19.95 -3.64 6.85
CA THR A 171 -19.82 -4.18 5.50
C THR A 171 -19.87 -3.06 4.46
N GLY A 172 -18.86 -3.00 3.60
CA GLY A 172 -18.75 -2.03 2.51
C GLY A 172 -19.64 -2.35 1.30
N MET A 173 -19.32 -1.75 0.16
CA MET A 173 -20.04 -2.01 -1.09
C MET A 173 -19.74 -3.42 -1.61
N ARG A 174 -20.77 -4.18 -1.98
CA ARG A 174 -20.61 -5.54 -2.51
C ARG A 174 -19.83 -5.60 -3.83
N THR A 175 -19.77 -4.50 -4.57
CA THR A 175 -18.97 -4.35 -5.79
C THR A 175 -17.54 -3.88 -5.51
N GLY A 176 -17.07 -3.89 -4.26
CA GLY A 176 -15.67 -3.62 -3.95
C GLY A 176 -15.21 -2.16 -4.07
N HIS A 177 -16.08 -1.19 -4.36
CA HIS A 177 -15.65 0.21 -4.54
C HIS A 177 -15.16 0.88 -3.24
N PHE A 178 -15.70 0.49 -2.09
CA PHE A 178 -15.30 1.01 -0.77
C PHE A 178 -15.62 0.01 0.34
N GLY A 179 -14.95 0.18 1.48
CA GLY A 179 -15.00 -0.76 2.61
C GLY A 179 -14.40 -2.14 2.27
N ARG A 180 -14.47 -3.04 3.23
CA ARG A 180 -13.88 -4.39 3.13
C ARG A 180 -14.84 -5.38 2.49
N LEU A 181 -14.54 -5.79 1.26
CA LEU A 181 -15.28 -6.87 0.58
C LEU A 181 -14.93 -8.23 1.24
N GLY A 182 -15.94 -8.96 1.71
CA GLY A 182 -15.76 -10.20 2.48
C GLY A 182 -15.63 -10.01 4.00
N LEU A 183 -15.92 -8.81 4.52
CA LEU A 183 -15.81 -8.53 5.95
C LEU A 183 -16.71 -9.42 6.81
N ALA A 184 -17.94 -9.69 6.38
CA ALA A 184 -18.88 -10.50 7.17
C ALA A 184 -18.32 -11.92 7.39
N GLU A 185 -17.78 -12.52 6.33
CA GLU A 185 -17.13 -13.82 6.38
C GLU A 185 -15.82 -13.76 7.19
N TYR A 186 -15.02 -12.69 7.03
CA TYR A 186 -13.81 -12.48 7.82
C TYR A 186 -14.10 -12.42 9.33
N LEU A 187 -15.13 -11.69 9.74
CA LEU A 187 -15.54 -11.59 11.15
C LEU A 187 -16.08 -12.93 11.69
N GLN A 188 -16.71 -13.74 10.84
CA GLN A 188 -17.27 -15.03 11.23
C GLN A 188 -16.20 -16.13 11.30
N CYS A 189 -15.32 -16.20 10.31
CA CYS A 189 -14.38 -17.31 10.10
C CYS A 189 -12.96 -17.00 10.60
N GLY A 190 -12.62 -15.73 10.82
CA GLY A 190 -11.23 -15.28 11.05
C GLY A 190 -10.38 -15.24 9.77
N TYR A 191 -10.99 -15.44 8.60
CA TYR A 191 -10.39 -15.33 7.26
C TYR A 191 -11.49 -15.09 6.23
N VAL A 192 -11.14 -14.55 5.06
CA VAL A 192 -12.05 -14.43 3.92
C VAL A 192 -12.04 -15.74 3.14
N PRO A 193 -13.15 -16.49 3.05
CA PRO A 193 -13.17 -17.77 2.38
C PRO A 193 -13.18 -17.65 0.85
N GLU A 194 -12.31 -18.41 0.19
CA GLU A 194 -12.05 -18.28 -1.26
C GLU A 194 -13.28 -18.62 -2.13
N ASP A 195 -14.10 -19.58 -1.71
CA ASP A 195 -15.34 -19.97 -2.37
C ASP A 195 -16.50 -18.96 -2.17
N ARG A 196 -16.27 -17.88 -1.40
CA ARG A 196 -17.24 -16.80 -1.17
C ARG A 196 -16.82 -15.50 -1.83
N VAL A 197 -15.55 -15.14 -1.72
CA VAL A 197 -14.98 -13.89 -2.24
C VAL A 197 -13.60 -14.19 -2.79
N LEU A 198 -13.38 -13.84 -4.07
CA LEU A 198 -12.10 -13.98 -4.75
C LEU A 198 -10.99 -13.22 -4.02
N HIS A 199 -9.77 -13.75 -4.06
CA HIS A 199 -8.59 -13.25 -3.39
C HIS A 199 -8.68 -13.35 -1.87
N GLY A 200 -9.30 -14.42 -1.35
CA GLY A 200 -9.58 -14.60 0.06
C GLY A 200 -8.32 -14.62 0.94
N ALA A 201 -7.23 -15.23 0.48
CA ALA A 201 -5.97 -15.24 1.22
C ALA A 201 -5.36 -13.82 1.29
N SER A 202 -5.18 -13.14 0.16
CA SER A 202 -4.66 -11.75 0.17
C SER A 202 -5.54 -10.78 0.95
N ARG A 203 -6.87 -10.90 0.85
CA ARG A 203 -7.78 -10.08 1.66
C ARG A 203 -7.64 -10.35 3.15
N THR A 204 -7.40 -11.60 3.54
CA THR A 204 -7.17 -11.96 4.95
C THR A 204 -5.89 -11.33 5.47
N LEU A 205 -4.81 -11.36 4.69
CA LEU A 205 -3.53 -10.74 5.02
C LEU A 205 -3.67 -9.22 5.15
N ASP A 206 -4.27 -8.58 4.14
CA ASP A 206 -4.56 -7.15 4.14
C ASP A 206 -5.40 -6.74 5.36
N PHE A 207 -6.51 -7.45 5.63
CA PHE A 207 -7.41 -7.10 6.73
C PHE A 207 -6.74 -7.27 8.09
N ALA A 208 -5.90 -8.29 8.26
CA ALA A 208 -5.12 -8.47 9.47
C ALA A 208 -4.15 -7.30 9.69
N TYR A 209 -3.46 -6.84 8.64
CA TYR A 209 -2.60 -5.67 8.74
C TYR A 209 -3.40 -4.38 8.99
N ASN A 210 -4.51 -4.19 8.28
CA ASN A 210 -5.36 -3.03 8.44
C ASN A 210 -5.97 -2.97 9.86
N ASP A 211 -6.33 -4.11 10.46
CA ASP A 211 -6.78 -4.17 11.86
C ASP A 211 -5.72 -3.75 12.84
N PHE A 212 -4.47 -4.21 12.66
CA PHE A 212 -3.36 -3.71 13.45
C PHE A 212 -3.26 -2.18 13.35
N CYS A 213 -3.34 -1.62 12.14
CA CYS A 213 -3.27 -0.18 11.91
C CYS A 213 -4.41 0.59 12.61
N VAL A 214 -5.66 0.13 12.48
CA VAL A 214 -6.79 0.76 13.21
C VAL A 214 -6.59 0.62 14.72
N GLY A 215 -6.09 -0.51 15.21
CA GLY A 215 -5.75 -0.72 16.61
C GLY A 215 -4.69 0.26 17.13
N LYS A 216 -3.69 0.61 16.32
CA LYS A 216 -2.68 1.64 16.67
C LYS A 216 -3.30 3.02 16.87
N ILE A 217 -4.24 3.41 16.01
CA ILE A 217 -4.97 4.69 16.14
C ILE A 217 -5.88 4.63 17.38
N ALA A 218 -6.57 3.51 17.60
CA ALA A 218 -7.44 3.29 18.76
C ALA A 218 -6.67 3.44 20.08
N SER A 219 -5.51 2.80 20.23
CA SER A 219 -4.65 2.96 21.42
C SER A 219 -4.16 4.40 21.59
N HIS A 220 -3.81 5.10 20.50
CA HIS A 220 -3.40 6.52 20.58
C HIS A 220 -4.50 7.41 21.19
N LEU A 221 -5.77 7.08 20.96
CA LEU A 221 -6.94 7.79 21.51
C LEU A 221 -7.42 7.23 22.86
N GLY A 222 -6.74 6.21 23.41
CA GLY A 222 -7.10 5.58 24.68
C GLY A 222 -8.25 4.56 24.60
N HIS A 223 -8.60 4.09 23.40
CA HIS A 223 -9.59 3.03 23.18
C HIS A 223 -8.97 1.63 23.32
N GLU A 224 -8.41 1.32 24.50
CA GLU A 224 -7.57 0.13 24.67
C GLU A 224 -8.30 -1.20 24.51
N ASP A 225 -9.57 -1.31 24.93
CA ASP A 225 -10.36 -2.53 24.72
C ASP A 225 -10.56 -2.83 23.23
N VAL A 226 -10.89 -1.79 22.44
CA VAL A 226 -11.04 -1.91 20.98
C VAL A 226 -9.70 -2.23 20.32
N ALA A 227 -8.62 -1.59 20.77
CA ALA A 227 -7.29 -1.86 20.26
C ALA A 227 -6.89 -3.33 20.52
N ALA A 228 -7.16 -3.85 21.72
CA ALA A 228 -6.88 -5.25 22.07
C ALA A 228 -7.64 -6.23 21.17
N ASP A 229 -8.92 -6.00 20.92
CA ASP A 229 -9.73 -6.83 20.00
C ASP A 229 -9.17 -6.79 18.56
N LEU A 230 -8.78 -5.61 18.08
CA LEU A 230 -8.20 -5.44 16.75
C LEU A 230 -6.81 -6.08 16.63
N PHE A 231 -5.97 -6.00 17.67
CA PHE A 231 -4.67 -6.67 17.70
C PHE A 231 -4.80 -8.19 17.75
N ALA A 232 -5.82 -8.72 18.46
CA ALA A 232 -6.13 -10.14 18.41
C ALA A 232 -6.54 -10.55 16.98
N ARG A 233 -7.40 -9.76 16.33
CA ARG A 233 -7.82 -10.00 14.94
C ARG A 233 -6.69 -9.84 13.93
N ALA A 234 -5.70 -8.99 14.21
CA ALA A 234 -4.49 -8.85 13.40
C ALA A 234 -3.63 -10.13 13.34
N GLN A 235 -3.88 -11.12 14.20
CA GLN A 235 -3.24 -12.44 14.12
C GLN A 235 -3.90 -13.38 13.10
N ASN A 236 -4.98 -12.97 12.44
CA ASN A 236 -5.74 -13.79 11.49
C ASN A 236 -4.95 -14.21 10.24
N TYR A 237 -3.80 -13.61 9.94
CA TYR A 237 -2.90 -14.11 8.89
C TYR A 237 -2.52 -15.59 9.10
N ARG A 238 -2.49 -16.05 10.36
CA ARG A 238 -2.23 -17.45 10.72
C ARG A 238 -3.33 -18.40 10.23
N ASN A 239 -4.55 -17.91 10.01
CA ASN A 239 -5.69 -18.74 9.61
C ASN A 239 -5.65 -19.15 8.13
N VAL A 240 -4.79 -18.51 7.33
CA VAL A 240 -4.55 -18.85 5.92
C VAL A 240 -3.18 -19.47 5.68
N TYR A 241 -2.39 -19.74 6.73
CA TYR A 241 -1.14 -20.49 6.62
C TYR A 241 -1.40 -22.00 6.70
N ASP A 242 -1.08 -22.72 5.64
CA ASP A 242 -1.17 -24.18 5.59
C ASP A 242 0.22 -24.79 5.79
N SER A 243 0.48 -25.26 7.00
CA SER A 243 1.75 -25.89 7.37
C SER A 243 2.06 -27.17 6.59
N SER A 244 1.06 -27.81 5.97
CA SER A 244 1.29 -29.02 5.16
C SER A 244 1.97 -28.72 3.83
N VAL A 245 1.83 -27.50 3.31
CA VAL A 245 2.51 -27.03 2.10
C VAL A 245 3.53 -25.93 2.36
N GLY A 246 3.53 -25.33 3.56
CA GLY A 246 4.50 -24.31 3.99
C GLY A 246 4.24 -22.93 3.38
N PHE A 247 2.99 -22.65 3.00
CA PHE A 247 2.58 -21.40 2.36
C PHE A 247 1.26 -20.87 2.90
N MET A 248 1.00 -19.59 2.62
CA MET A 248 -0.36 -19.09 2.62
C MET A 248 -1.17 -19.83 1.55
N ARG A 249 -2.45 -20.12 1.81
CA ARG A 249 -3.32 -20.91 0.94
C ARG A 249 -4.78 -20.46 1.06
N GLY A 250 -5.51 -20.53 -0.05
CA GLY A 250 -6.95 -20.31 -0.05
C GLY A 250 -7.66 -21.29 0.88
N ARG A 251 -8.53 -20.77 1.75
CA ARG A 251 -9.31 -21.56 2.70
C ARG A 251 -10.79 -21.38 2.38
N LEU A 252 -11.54 -22.48 2.40
CA LEU A 252 -12.95 -22.51 2.03
C LEU A 252 -13.84 -22.23 3.24
N TYR A 253 -15.12 -21.93 2.99
CA TYR A 253 -16.08 -21.58 4.03
C TYR A 253 -16.28 -22.72 5.04
N ASP A 254 -16.14 -23.97 4.61
CA ASP A 254 -16.23 -25.16 5.46
C ASP A 254 -14.97 -25.43 6.30
N GLY A 255 -13.92 -24.61 6.16
CA GLY A 255 -12.66 -24.71 6.88
C GLY A 255 -11.58 -25.51 6.16
N SER A 256 -11.91 -26.21 5.06
CA SER A 256 -10.96 -26.98 4.26
C SER A 256 -10.08 -26.07 3.40
N TRP A 257 -8.94 -26.60 2.92
CA TRP A 257 -8.03 -25.88 2.03
C TRP A 257 -8.41 -26.06 0.57
N GLU A 258 -8.29 -25.00 -0.23
CA GLU A 258 -8.46 -25.07 -1.69
C GLU A 258 -7.48 -26.07 -2.30
N SER A 259 -7.95 -27.00 -3.12
CA SER A 259 -7.13 -28.08 -3.70
C SER A 259 -7.42 -28.23 -5.20
N PRO A 260 -6.40 -28.51 -6.06
CA PRO A 260 -5.00 -28.75 -5.73
C PRO A 260 -4.20 -27.45 -5.45
N PHE A 261 -3.18 -27.56 -4.59
CA PHE A 261 -2.25 -26.46 -4.31
C PHE A 261 -1.18 -26.32 -5.40
N SER A 262 -0.89 -25.08 -5.78
CA SER A 262 0.29 -24.71 -6.56
C SER A 262 0.87 -23.43 -5.97
N ALA A 263 2.18 -23.43 -5.68
CA ALA A 263 2.86 -22.28 -5.11
C ALA A 263 3.07 -21.16 -6.13
N THR A 264 2.99 -21.46 -7.43
CA THR A 264 3.24 -20.56 -8.55
C THR A 264 1.98 -20.23 -9.35
N ARG A 265 0.79 -20.64 -8.88
CA ARG A 265 -0.48 -20.23 -9.49
C ARG A 265 -0.82 -18.81 -9.10
N TRP A 266 -0.92 -17.95 -10.11
CA TRP A 266 -1.31 -16.56 -9.95
C TRP A 266 -2.82 -16.39 -9.98
N GLY A 267 -3.35 -15.54 -9.10
CA GLY A 267 -4.80 -15.33 -8.97
C GLY A 267 -5.44 -16.32 -8.00
N GLY A 268 -6.76 -16.45 -8.07
CA GLY A 268 -7.57 -17.21 -7.11
C GLY A 268 -7.43 -16.60 -5.72
N PRO A 269 -6.83 -17.30 -4.73
CA PRO A 269 -6.62 -16.76 -3.38
C PRO A 269 -5.78 -15.50 -3.31
N PHE A 270 -4.98 -15.23 -4.33
CA PHE A 270 -4.01 -14.16 -4.34
C PHE A 270 -4.33 -13.09 -5.36
N VAL A 271 -4.10 -11.82 -4.99
CA VAL A 271 -4.14 -10.69 -5.93
C VAL A 271 -2.75 -10.49 -6.55
N GLU A 272 -2.69 -10.38 -7.87
CA GLU A 272 -1.50 -10.05 -8.69
C GLU A 272 -0.22 -10.76 -8.24
N GLY A 273 -0.35 -12.05 -7.97
CA GLY A 273 0.73 -12.87 -7.46
C GLY A 273 0.25 -14.28 -7.14
N SER A 274 1.16 -15.08 -6.62
CA SER A 274 0.95 -16.43 -6.15
C SER A 274 1.28 -16.56 -4.67
N ALA A 275 1.27 -17.78 -4.14
CA ALA A 275 1.60 -18.06 -2.75
C ALA A 275 3.01 -17.58 -2.37
N TRP A 276 3.95 -17.55 -3.32
CA TRP A 276 5.30 -17.00 -3.10
C TRP A 276 5.29 -15.52 -2.74
N GLN A 277 4.59 -14.70 -3.53
CA GLN A 277 4.59 -13.25 -3.36
C GLN A 277 3.86 -12.82 -2.07
N HIS A 278 2.88 -13.61 -1.63
CA HIS A 278 2.07 -13.33 -0.43
C HIS A 278 2.55 -14.03 0.84
N LEU A 279 3.58 -14.89 0.79
CA LEU A 279 4.10 -15.60 1.97
C LEU A 279 4.59 -14.65 3.06
N PHE A 280 5.15 -13.52 2.64
CA PHE A 280 5.83 -12.56 3.51
C PHE A 280 4.99 -11.31 3.83
N ASP A 281 3.72 -11.28 3.43
CA ASP A 281 2.85 -10.10 3.58
C ASP A 281 2.22 -10.01 4.99
N VAL A 282 3.09 -9.91 6.00
CA VAL A 282 2.73 -9.74 7.42
C VAL A 282 3.60 -8.65 8.05
N PRO A 283 3.52 -7.39 7.58
CA PRO A 283 4.43 -6.33 7.99
C PRO A 283 4.28 -5.91 9.46
N HIS A 284 3.13 -6.15 10.08
CA HIS A 284 2.86 -5.81 11.49
C HIS A 284 3.40 -6.82 12.50
N ASP A 285 3.69 -8.06 12.09
CA ASP A 285 4.12 -9.14 12.99
C ASP A 285 5.22 -10.01 12.37
N ILE A 286 6.33 -9.36 12.00
CA ILE A 286 7.51 -10.05 11.47
C ILE A 286 8.04 -11.11 12.46
N PRO A 287 8.14 -10.86 13.79
CA PRO A 287 8.53 -11.89 14.74
C PRO A 287 7.58 -13.10 14.72
N GLY A 288 6.26 -12.86 14.74
CA GLY A 288 5.27 -13.92 14.68
C GLY A 288 5.28 -14.70 13.38
N LEU A 289 5.63 -14.07 12.25
CA LEU A 289 5.84 -14.74 10.96
C LEU A 289 7.12 -15.58 10.96
N ILE A 290 8.23 -15.07 11.54
CA ILE A 290 9.47 -15.84 11.71
C ILE A 290 9.21 -17.12 12.49
N ASP A 291 8.47 -17.04 13.60
CA ASP A 291 8.11 -18.20 14.41
C ASP A 291 7.20 -19.16 13.63
N LEU A 292 6.23 -18.63 12.88
CA LEU A 292 5.32 -19.42 12.05
C LEU A 292 6.06 -20.23 10.98
N LEU A 293 7.14 -19.68 10.42
CA LEU A 293 7.97 -20.32 9.40
C LEU A 293 9.11 -21.17 9.98
N GLY A 294 9.12 -21.44 11.28
CA GLY A 294 10.09 -22.34 11.92
C GLY A 294 11.35 -21.66 12.46
N GLY A 295 11.29 -20.37 12.74
CA GLY A 295 12.38 -19.58 13.32
C GLY A 295 13.32 -18.97 12.27
N LYS A 296 14.26 -18.15 12.75
CA LYS A 296 15.11 -17.29 11.88
C LYS A 296 15.84 -18.03 10.76
N SER A 297 16.41 -19.21 11.05
CA SER A 297 17.16 -19.99 10.05
C SER A 297 16.26 -20.48 8.92
N ALA A 298 15.07 -21.02 9.25
CA ALA A 298 14.11 -21.47 8.26
C ALA A 298 13.53 -20.29 7.48
N PHE A 299 13.28 -19.16 8.15
CA PHE A 299 12.82 -17.92 7.51
C PHE A 299 13.81 -17.41 6.46
N VAL A 300 15.12 -17.36 6.78
CA VAL A 300 16.18 -17.00 5.81
C VAL A 300 16.19 -17.98 4.63
N GLN A 301 16.07 -19.28 4.90
CA GLN A 301 16.01 -20.29 3.84
C GLN A 301 14.81 -20.08 2.90
N ARG A 302 13.64 -19.71 3.42
CA ARG A 302 12.45 -19.44 2.59
C ARG A 302 12.65 -18.22 1.69
N LEU A 303 13.33 -17.17 2.17
CA LEU A 303 13.71 -16.03 1.34
C LEU A 303 14.76 -16.42 0.28
N ASP A 304 15.75 -17.25 0.63
CA ASP A 304 16.72 -17.77 -0.33
C ASP A 304 16.02 -18.60 -1.42
N GLU A 305 15.07 -19.45 -1.04
CA GLU A 305 14.26 -20.27 -1.95
C GLU A 305 13.44 -19.40 -2.89
N MET A 306 12.82 -18.32 -2.41
CA MET A 306 12.12 -17.36 -3.27
C MET A 306 13.05 -16.77 -4.34
N MET A 307 14.27 -16.39 -3.95
CA MET A 307 15.26 -15.82 -4.88
C MET A 307 15.84 -16.84 -5.86
N ALA A 308 15.83 -18.14 -5.52
CA ALA A 308 16.46 -19.20 -6.30
C ALA A 308 15.48 -20.06 -7.12
N THR A 309 14.19 -20.06 -6.77
CA THR A 309 13.15 -20.81 -7.49
C THR A 309 12.92 -20.19 -8.85
N GLU A 310 12.93 -21.00 -9.92
CA GLU A 310 12.73 -20.51 -11.29
C GLU A 310 11.48 -19.61 -11.40
N PRO A 311 11.54 -18.51 -12.17
CA PRO A 311 10.46 -17.53 -12.27
C PRO A 311 9.31 -18.03 -13.19
N THR A 312 8.83 -19.24 -12.95
CA THR A 312 7.70 -19.85 -13.64
C THR A 312 6.38 -19.49 -12.96
N TYR A 313 5.28 -19.51 -13.72
CA TYR A 313 3.94 -19.21 -13.24
C TYR A 313 2.90 -20.12 -13.89
N GLU A 314 1.80 -20.36 -13.18
CA GLU A 314 0.55 -20.88 -13.76
C GLU A 314 -0.48 -19.75 -13.83
N ILE A 315 -1.16 -19.62 -14.97
CA ILE A 315 -2.31 -18.73 -15.12
C ILE A 315 -3.48 -19.36 -14.35
N GLY A 316 -3.79 -18.82 -13.17
CA GLY A 316 -4.89 -19.28 -12.32
C GLY A 316 -6.21 -18.64 -12.70
N SER A 317 -6.72 -17.71 -11.89
CA SER A 317 -8.05 -17.11 -12.10
C SER A 317 -8.07 -16.01 -13.17
N TYR A 318 -6.93 -15.67 -13.76
CA TYR A 318 -6.84 -14.65 -14.81
C TYR A 318 -7.31 -15.22 -16.16
N PRO A 319 -7.95 -14.40 -17.01
CA PRO A 319 -8.42 -14.87 -18.32
C PRO A 319 -7.28 -15.16 -19.31
N TYR A 320 -6.08 -14.62 -19.06
CA TYR A 320 -4.87 -14.76 -19.87
C TYR A 320 -3.63 -14.37 -19.03
N GLU A 321 -2.44 -14.54 -19.61
CA GLU A 321 -1.18 -14.06 -19.04
C GLU A 321 -1.19 -12.54 -18.91
N ILE A 322 -1.03 -12.04 -17.68
CA ILE A 322 -0.93 -10.61 -17.40
C ILE A 322 0.53 -10.16 -17.43
N HIS A 323 0.77 -8.86 -17.61
CA HIS A 323 2.12 -8.34 -17.79
C HIS A 323 3.02 -8.58 -16.57
N GLU A 324 2.46 -8.62 -15.35
CA GLU A 324 3.20 -8.87 -14.12
C GLU A 324 3.81 -10.27 -14.07
N MET A 325 3.16 -11.25 -14.69
CA MET A 325 3.71 -12.60 -14.87
C MET A 325 4.89 -12.57 -15.84
N THR A 326 4.71 -11.91 -16.98
CA THR A 326 5.75 -11.76 -18.01
C THR A 326 6.98 -11.02 -17.45
N GLU A 327 6.77 -9.94 -16.70
CA GLU A 327 7.82 -9.11 -16.10
C GLU A 327 8.64 -9.89 -15.07
N MET A 328 8.00 -10.67 -14.19
CA MET A 328 8.70 -11.55 -13.26
C MET A 328 9.54 -12.58 -14.04
N ALA A 329 8.96 -13.23 -15.05
CA ALA A 329 9.65 -14.26 -15.83
C ALA A 329 10.77 -13.71 -16.73
N ALA A 330 10.72 -12.44 -17.08
CA ALA A 330 11.72 -11.78 -17.93
C ALA A 330 13.04 -11.46 -17.19
N VAL A 331 13.08 -11.55 -15.86
CA VAL A 331 14.26 -11.21 -15.06
C VAL A 331 14.69 -12.37 -14.16
N ASP A 332 16.00 -12.48 -13.92
CA ASP A 332 16.58 -13.60 -13.16
C ASP A 332 16.58 -13.34 -11.64
N PHE A 333 15.40 -13.12 -11.07
CA PHE A 333 15.19 -12.86 -9.63
C PHE A 333 14.36 -13.95 -8.94
N GLY A 334 14.21 -15.10 -9.60
CA GLY A 334 13.35 -16.18 -9.15
C GLY A 334 11.91 -15.74 -8.95
N GLN A 335 11.28 -16.13 -7.85
CA GLN A 335 9.91 -15.73 -7.51
C GLN A 335 9.81 -14.31 -6.90
N TYR A 336 10.92 -13.57 -6.80
CA TYR A 336 10.90 -12.16 -6.41
C TYR A 336 10.49 -11.26 -7.59
N ALA A 337 9.17 -11.11 -7.75
CA ALA A 337 8.53 -10.27 -8.75
C ALA A 337 8.64 -8.77 -8.38
N HIS A 338 9.82 -8.18 -8.52
CA HIS A 338 10.05 -6.78 -8.12
C HIS A 338 9.13 -5.77 -8.81
N SER A 339 8.61 -6.10 -9.99
CA SER A 339 7.63 -5.27 -10.70
C SER A 339 6.30 -5.13 -9.96
N ASN A 340 6.05 -5.92 -8.91
CA ASN A 340 4.79 -5.94 -8.18
C ASN A 340 4.97 -5.71 -6.66
N GLN A 341 3.97 -5.08 -6.05
CA GLN A 341 3.92 -4.51 -4.71
C GLN A 341 4.05 -5.52 -3.57
N PRO A 342 3.47 -6.75 -3.61
CA PRO A 342 3.45 -7.66 -2.46
C PRO A 342 4.84 -8.08 -1.97
N VAL A 343 5.88 -7.93 -2.79
CA VAL A 343 7.24 -8.38 -2.46
C VAL A 343 8.21 -7.25 -2.18
N HIS A 344 7.84 -5.97 -2.37
CA HIS A 344 8.77 -4.84 -2.27
C HIS A 344 9.52 -4.78 -0.93
N HIS A 345 8.92 -5.27 0.16
CA HIS A 345 9.54 -5.32 1.49
C HIS A 345 10.34 -6.60 1.76
N ALA A 346 10.16 -7.68 0.98
CA ALA A 346 10.65 -9.02 1.31
C ALA A 346 12.17 -9.07 1.54
N LEU A 347 12.96 -8.37 0.73
CA LEU A 347 14.42 -8.35 0.86
C LEU A 347 14.91 -7.70 2.16
N TYR A 348 14.12 -6.81 2.76
CA TYR A 348 14.46 -6.18 4.04
C TYR A 348 14.23 -7.15 5.22
N LEU A 349 13.44 -8.22 5.02
CA LEU A 349 13.13 -9.18 6.07
C LEU A 349 14.32 -10.06 6.48
N TYR A 350 15.35 -10.21 5.63
CA TYR A 350 16.61 -10.83 6.04
C TYR A 350 17.23 -10.14 7.26
N SER A 351 17.07 -8.82 7.40
CA SER A 351 17.59 -8.06 8.54
C SER A 351 16.86 -8.41 9.86
N TYR A 352 15.59 -8.81 9.79
CA TYR A 352 14.83 -9.29 10.95
C TYR A 352 15.19 -10.72 11.36
N ALA A 353 15.84 -11.47 10.48
CA ALA A 353 16.25 -12.86 10.69
C ALA A 353 17.78 -13.03 10.83
N ASP A 354 18.46 -12.00 11.36
CA ASP A 354 19.91 -11.98 11.64
C ASP A 354 20.81 -12.20 10.40
N ALA A 355 20.32 -11.88 9.19
CA ALA A 355 21.07 -11.99 7.94
C ALA A 355 21.15 -10.66 7.14
N PRO A 356 21.44 -9.49 7.75
CA PRO A 356 21.37 -8.19 7.08
C PRO A 356 22.31 -8.05 5.87
N TRP A 357 23.41 -8.83 5.80
CA TRP A 357 24.30 -8.84 4.64
C TRP A 357 23.57 -9.34 3.36
N LYS A 358 22.56 -10.20 3.50
CA LYS A 358 21.73 -10.64 2.37
C LYS A 358 20.80 -9.53 1.89
N THR A 359 20.21 -8.74 2.81
CA THR A 359 19.48 -7.50 2.44
C THR A 359 20.40 -6.60 1.60
N GLN A 360 21.62 -6.34 2.08
CA GLN A 360 22.58 -5.47 1.38
C GLN A 360 22.89 -5.98 -0.03
N GLN A 361 23.14 -7.28 -0.18
CA GLN A 361 23.43 -7.92 -1.45
C GLN A 361 22.24 -7.82 -2.42
N HIS A 362 21.05 -8.28 -2.02
CA HIS A 362 19.91 -8.37 -2.92
C HIS A 362 19.32 -7.00 -3.26
N VAL A 363 19.22 -6.08 -2.30
CA VAL A 363 18.76 -4.71 -2.59
C VAL A 363 19.74 -4.01 -3.55
N ARG A 364 21.05 -4.18 -3.36
CA ARG A 364 22.03 -3.60 -4.30
C ARG A 364 21.90 -4.19 -5.70
N ARG A 365 21.65 -5.50 -5.79
CA ARG A 365 21.41 -6.18 -7.07
C ARG A 365 20.20 -5.58 -7.79
N VAL A 366 19.06 -5.48 -7.10
CA VAL A 366 17.84 -4.87 -7.63
C VAL A 366 18.10 -3.44 -8.13
N LEU A 367 18.72 -2.60 -7.31
CA LEU A 367 18.99 -1.20 -7.66
C LEU A 367 19.95 -1.05 -8.86
N ASN A 368 20.84 -2.01 -9.11
CA ASN A 368 21.79 -1.97 -10.22
C ASN A 368 21.24 -2.60 -11.51
N GLU A 369 20.35 -3.60 -11.40
CA GLU A 369 19.91 -4.42 -12.54
C GLU A 369 18.49 -4.07 -13.03
N LEU A 370 17.61 -3.58 -12.14
CA LEU A 370 16.19 -3.39 -12.44
C LEU A 370 15.76 -1.93 -12.61
N TYR A 371 16.69 -0.98 -12.47
CA TYR A 371 16.44 0.44 -12.61
C TYR A 371 17.44 1.08 -13.56
N THR A 372 16.95 1.74 -14.61
CA THR A 372 17.77 2.52 -15.53
C THR A 372 17.16 3.91 -15.74
N PRO A 373 17.95 4.94 -16.07
CA PRO A 373 17.42 6.29 -16.25
C PRO A 373 16.45 6.43 -17.43
N ASP A 374 16.48 5.48 -18.38
CA ASP A 374 15.66 5.51 -19.59
C ASP A 374 14.32 4.77 -19.44
N THR A 375 14.08 4.10 -18.31
CA THR A 375 12.88 3.26 -18.06
C THR A 375 12.00 3.77 -16.90
N LEU A 376 12.22 5.00 -16.40
CA LEU A 376 11.55 5.61 -15.22
C LEU A 376 10.63 6.82 -15.51
#